data_AF-X6D434-F1
#
_entry.id   AF-X6D434-F1
#
_cell.length_a   1.000
_cell.length_b   1.000
_cell.length_c   1.000
_cell.angle_alpha   90.00
_cell.angle_beta   90.00
_cell.angle_gamma   90.00
#
_symmetry.space_group_name_H-M   'P 1'
#
loop_
_entity.id
_entity.type
_entity.pdbx_description
1 polymer ?
#
loop_
_entity_poly.entity_id
_entity_poly.type
_entity_poly.pdbx_seq_one_letter_code
_entity_poly.pdbx_strand_id
1 'polypeptide(L)' 'MGVLIILLGLLEMLAGFATLGVAKTVIHEILSVCAFGFGSVTLALGVIIRQLGYRAL' A
#
# COMPACT_ATOMS: atom_id res chain seq x y z
N MET A 1 2.25 -12.54 10.30
CA MET A 1 1.57 -11.23 10.28
C MET A 1 2.25 -10.21 9.37
N GLY A 2 3.51 -9.81 9.60
CA GLY A 2 4.16 -8.76 8.78
C GLY A 2 4.18 -9.02 7.25
N VAL A 3 4.33 -10.27 6.81
CA VAL A 3 4.27 -10.64 5.38
C VAL A 3 2.88 -10.35 4.76
N LEU A 4 1.79 -10.59 5.49
CA LEU A 4 0.44 -10.31 4.99
C LEU A 4 0.21 -8.80 4.82
N ILE A 5 0.76 -7.99 5.72
CA ILE A 5 0.69 -6.52 5.64
C ILE A 5 1.49 -6.00 4.45
N ILE A 6 2.67 -6.58 4.20
CA ILE A 6 3.49 -6.27 3.01
C ILE A 6 2.70 -6.57 1.72
N LEU A 7 2.06 -7.74 1.65
CA LEU A 7 1.24 -8.11 0.48
C LEU A 7 0.04 -7.19 0.30
N LEU A 8 -0.63 -6.80 1.40
CA LEU A 8 -1.72 -5.83 1.37
C LEU A 8 -1.25 -4.47 0.83
N GLY A 9 -0.12 -3.95 1.31
CA GLY A 9 0.43 -2.68 0.83
C GLY A 9 0.77 -2.72 -0.67
N LEU A 10 1.33 -3.82 -1.16
CA LEU A 10 1.58 -4.01 -2.60
C LEU A 10 0.28 -4.04 -3.42
N LEU A 11 -0.77 -4.71 -2.92
CA LEU A 11 -2.08 -4.76 -3.55
C LEU A 11 -2.75 -3.37 -3.58
N GLU A 12 -2.66 -2.59 -2.51
CA GLU A 12 -3.17 -1.20 -2.47
C GLU A 12 -2.44 -0.32 -3.48
N MET A 13 -1.11 -0.44 -3.58
CA MET A 13 -0.31 0.29 -4.58
C MET A 13 -0.71 -0.10 -6.01
N LEU A 14 -0.90 -1.40 -6.29
CA LEU A 14 -1.35 -1.87 -7.59
C LEU A 14 -2.76 -1.38 -7.91
N ALA A 15 -3.68 -1.40 -6.94
CA ALA A 15 -5.03 -0.89 -7.11
C ALA A 15 -5.03 0.62 -7.39
N GLY A 16 -4.27 1.40 -6.63
CA GLY A 16 -4.11 2.84 -6.86
C GLY A 16 -3.53 3.15 -8.25
N PHE A 17 -2.54 2.38 -8.69
CA PHE A 17 -1.95 2.53 -10.02
C PHE A 17 -2.91 2.14 -11.15
N ALA A 18 -3.59 1.00 -11.02
CA ALA A 18 -4.56 0.51 -12.01
C ALA A 18 -5.76 1.46 -12.16
N THR A 19 -6.23 2.01 -11.05
CA THR A 19 -7.37 2.96 -11.04
C THR A 19 -7.00 4.32 -11.65
N LEU A 20 -5.72 4.73 -11.59
CA LEU A 20 -5.23 5.95 -12.23
C LEU A 20 -5.43 5.92 -13.76
N GLY A 21 -5.15 4.78 -14.40
CA GLY A 21 -5.31 4.61 -15.85
C GLY A 21 -6.77 4.57 -16.34
N VAL A 22 -7.73 4.46 -15.43
CA VAL A 22 -9.18 4.37 -15.73
C VAL A 22 -9.93 5.61 -15.19
N ALA A 23 -9.23 6.54 -14.55
CA ALA A 23 -9.82 7.71 -13.93
C ALA A 23 -10.47 8.63 -14.98
N LYS A 24 -11.76 8.94 -14.79
CA LYS A 24 -12.54 9.83 -15.67
C LYS A 24 -12.77 11.22 -15.07
N THR A 25 -12.47 11.39 -13.78
CA THR A 25 -12.68 12.63 -13.03
C THR A 25 -11.47 12.93 -12.16
N VAL A 26 -11.26 14.22 -11.87
CA VAL A 26 -10.16 14.69 -11.00
C VAL A 26 -10.23 14.04 -9.62
N ILE A 27 -11.45 13.83 -9.10
CA ILE A 27 -11.64 13.15 -7.81
C ILE A 27 -11.14 11.70 -7.86
N HIS A 28 -11.38 10.97 -8.97
CA HIS A 28 -10.87 9.61 -9.12
C HIS A 28 -9.33 9.60 -9.17
N GLU A 29 -8.70 10.54 -9.87
CA GLU A 29 -7.24 10.67 -9.87
C GLU A 29 -6.69 10.91 -8.45
N ILE A 30 -7.29 11.84 -7.70
CA ILE A 30 -6.87 12.12 -6.32
C ILE A 30 -7.02 10.86 -5.46
N LEU A 31 -8.15 10.17 -5.55
CA LEU A 31 -8.39 8.93 -4.78
C LEU A 31 -7.42 7.81 -5.17
N SER A 32 -7.08 7.67 -6.46
CA SER A 32 -6.06 6.71 -6.93
C SER A 32 -4.68 7.01 -6.37
N VAL A 33 -4.26 8.28 -6.38
CA VAL A 33 -2.97 8.70 -5.82
C VAL A 33 -2.96 8.52 -4.30
N CYS A 34 -4.06 8.84 -3.61
CA CYS A 34 -4.21 8.57 -2.19
C CYS A 34 -4.11 7.07 -1.89
N ALA A 35 -4.79 6.20 -2.64
CA ALA A 35 -4.72 4.75 -2.47
C ALA A 35 -3.29 4.21 -2.66
N PHE A 36 -2.56 4.73 -3.66
CA PHE A 36 -1.15 4.42 -3.84
C PHE A 36 -0.30 4.88 -2.64
N GLY A 37 -0.55 6.10 -2.15
CA GLY A 37 0.11 6.64 -0.97
C GLY A 37 -0.15 5.80 0.29
N PHE A 38 -1.39 5.40 0.55
CA PHE A 38 -1.74 4.51 1.66
C PHE A 38 -1.03 3.16 1.54
N GLY A 39 -1.02 2.56 0.35
CA GLY A 39 -0.30 1.30 0.10
C GLY A 39 1.19 1.39 0.40
N SER A 40 1.83 2.52 0.09
CA SER A 40 3.25 2.76 0.42
C SER A 40 3.51 2.79 1.93
N VAL A 41 2.59 3.37 2.70
CA VAL A 41 2.67 3.42 4.17
C VAL A 41 2.40 2.04 4.77
N THR A 42 1.37 1.33 4.28
CA THR A 42 1.06 -0.06 4.67
C THR A 42 2.26 -0.98 4.43
N LEU A 43 2.92 -0.85 3.27
CA LEU A 43 4.12 -1.61 2.93
C LEU A 43 5.26 -1.35 3.93
N ALA A 44 5.56 -0.07 4.19
CA ALA A 44 6.60 0.32 5.15
C ALA A 44 6.31 -0.23 6.56
N LEU A 45 5.06 -0.14 7.01
CA LEU A 45 4.63 -0.67 8.31
C LEU A 45 4.80 -2.20 8.37
N GLY A 46 4.44 -2.90 7.30
CA GLY A 46 4.63 -4.36 7.19
C GLY A 46 6.11 -4.78 7.31
N VAL A 47 7.02 -4.02 6.69
CA VAL A 47 8.48 -4.23 6.81
C VAL A 47 8.96 -3.98 8.25
N ILE A 48 8.53 -2.89 8.87
CA ILE A 48 8.91 -2.54 10.26
C ILE A 48 8.44 -3.62 11.24
N ILE A 49 7.17 -4.03 11.16
CA ILE A 49 6.61 -5.09 12.02
C ILE A 49 7.37 -6.40 11.83
N ARG A 50 7.70 -6.75 10.58
CA ARG A 50 8.48 -7.96 10.29
C ARG A 50 9.88 -7.89 10.91
N GLN A 51 10.57 -6.76 10.82
CA GLN A 51 11.89 -6.60 11.44
C GLN A 51 11.84 -6.61 12.97
N LEU A 52 10.83 -5.98 13.58
CA LEU A 52 10.63 -6.03 15.03
C LEU A 52 10.39 -7.46 15.51
N GLY A 53 9.58 -8.24 14.80
CA GLY A 53 9.34 -9.64 15.11
C GLY A 53 10.61 -10.51 15.03
N TYR A 54 11.51 -10.23 14.09
CA TYR A 54 12.79 -10.95 14.01
C TYR A 54 13.81 -10.54 15.08
N ARG A 55 13.75 -9.31 15.60
CA ARG A 55 14.67 -8.83 16.65
C ARG A 55 14.25 -9.26 18.06
N ALA A 56 13.00 -9.68 18.25
CA ALA A 56 12.46 -10.11 19.53
C ALA A 56 12.63 -11.62 19.81
N LEU A 57 13.18 -12.37 18.84
CA LEU A 57 13.54 -13.79 18.92
C LEU A 57 15.06 -13.95 19.01
#